data_AF-A0A954VZM1-F1
#
_entry.id   AF-A0A954VZM1-F1
#
_cell.length_a   1.000
_cell.length_b   1.000
_cell.length_c   1.000
_cell.angle_alpha   90.00
_cell.angle_beta   90.00
_cell.angle_gamma   90.00
#
_symmetry.space_group_name_H-M   'P 1'
#
loop_
_entity.id
_entity.type
_entity.pdbx_description
1 polymer ?
#
loop_
_entity_poly.entity_id
_entity_poly.type
_entity_poly.pdbx_seq_one_letter_code
_entity_poly.pdbx_strand_id
1 'polypeptide(L)'
;MEESGVTTPSDIYEKLGAFYLGKEYNLEGRQRSEEYVLYDSKDLVTHAVVVGMTGSGKTGLGVGLIEEAAIDHIPVIVIDPKGDLSNL
;
A
#
# COMPACT_ATOMS: atom_id res chain seq x y z
N MET A 1 -34.38 -4.74 16.96
CA MET A 1 -33.37 -5.82 16.82
C MET A 1 -32.81 -5.61 15.44
N GLU A 2 -31.76 -4.81 15.33
CA GLU A 2 -31.14 -4.46 14.06
C GLU A 2 -29.69 -4.91 14.18
N GLU A 3 -29.27 -5.75 13.24
CA GLU A 3 -28.01 -6.47 13.27
C GLU A 3 -26.85 -5.49 13.39
N SER A 4 -26.07 -5.65 14.45
CA SER A 4 -24.75 -5.06 14.60
C SER A 4 -23.85 -5.65 13.51
N GLY A 5 -23.77 -4.97 12.37
CA GLY A 5 -22.83 -5.28 11.31
C GLY A 5 -21.42 -5.32 11.88
N VAL A 6 -20.83 -6.51 11.92
CA VAL A 6 -19.41 -6.70 12.23
C VAL A 6 -18.64 -5.98 11.14
N THR A 7 -18.04 -4.83 11.45
CA THR A 7 -17.05 -4.19 10.57
C THR A 7 -15.91 -5.19 10.38
N THR A 8 -15.79 -5.71 9.17
CA THR A 8 -14.69 -6.61 8.81
C THR A 8 -13.39 -5.81 8.77
N PRO A 9 -12.22 -6.38 9.12
CA PRO A 9 -10.96 -5.63 9.08
C PRO A 9 -10.69 -4.96 7.73
N SER A 10 -11.14 -5.58 6.63
CA SER A 10 -11.11 -5.02 5.27
C SER A 10 -11.82 -3.67 5.17
N ASP A 11 -12.99 -3.52 5.80
CA ASP A 11 -13.81 -2.31 5.70
C ASP A 11 -13.14 -1.07 6.32
N ILE A 12 -12.06 -1.27 7.09
CA ILE A 12 -11.33 -0.22 7.80
C ILE A 12 -10.23 0.40 6.92
N TYR A 13 -9.61 -0.35 6.00
CA TYR A 13 -8.52 0.14 5.14
C TYR A 13 -8.81 0.09 3.63
N GLU A 14 -9.75 -0.73 3.17
CA GLU A 14 -10.25 -0.78 1.78
C GLU A 14 -11.17 0.42 1.49
N LYS A 15 -10.63 1.63 1.63
CA LYS A 15 -11.32 2.85 1.23
C LYS A 15 -10.92 3.16 -0.19
N LEU A 16 -11.89 3.20 -1.10
CA LEU A 16 -11.68 3.54 -2.50
C LEU A 16 -10.80 4.80 -2.63
N GLY A 17 -9.64 4.69 -3.26
CA GLY A 17 -8.67 5.78 -3.41
C GLY A 17 -7.71 5.98 -2.25
N ALA A 18 -7.58 5.04 -1.32
CA ALA A 18 -6.58 5.03 -0.26
C ALA A 18 -5.74 3.74 -0.32
N PHE A 19 -4.47 3.87 -0.61
CA PHE A 19 -3.54 2.75 -0.72
C PHE A 19 -2.91 2.41 0.62
N TYR A 20 -2.96 1.15 1.01
CA TYR A 20 -2.29 0.66 2.21
C TYR A 20 -0.77 0.56 2.00
N LEU A 21 0.02 1.24 2.85
CA LEU A 21 1.50 1.22 2.80
C LEU A 21 2.16 0.45 3.94
N GLY A 22 1.38 -0.07 4.88
CA GLY A 22 1.89 -0.70 6.09
C GLY A 22 1.27 -0.14 7.36
N LYS A 23 1.94 -0.37 8.49
CA LYS A 23 1.54 0.22 9.78
C LYS A 23 2.64 1.14 10.30
N GLU A 24 2.27 2.09 11.14
CA GLU A 24 3.26 2.95 11.77
C GLU A 24 4.28 2.14 12.58
N TYR A 25 5.51 2.62 12.60
CA TYR A 25 6.59 1.99 13.35
C TYR A 25 7.14 2.96 14.39
N ASN A 26 6.96 2.62 15.66
CA ASN A 26 7.51 3.39 16.77
C ASN A 26 9.01 3.06 16.90
N LEU A 27 9.86 4.06 16.62
CA LEU A 27 11.30 3.92 16.69
C LEU A 27 11.84 3.79 18.12
N GLU A 28 11.23 4.48 19.08
CA GLU A 28 11.65 4.45 20.49
C GLU A 28 11.31 3.12 21.14
N GLY A 29 10.06 2.68 20.97
CA GLY A 29 9.56 1.40 21.49
C GLY A 29 10.01 0.19 20.67
N ARG A 30 10.56 0.42 19.47
CA ARG A 30 10.95 -0.61 18.47
C ARG A 30 9.80 -1.57 18.16
N GLN A 31 8.59 -1.06 18.17
CA GLN A 31 7.36 -1.83 18.00
C GLN A 31 6.56 -1.25 16.84
N ARG A 32 5.95 -2.15 16.07
CA ARG A 32 4.99 -1.79 15.04
C ARG A 32 3.65 -1.49 15.71
N SER A 33 3.05 -0.35 15.39
CA SER A 33 1.71 0.03 15.84
C SER A 33 0.65 -0.85 15.16
N GLU A 34 -0.56 -0.85 15.70
CA GLU A 34 -1.74 -1.38 15.04
C GLU A 34 -2.34 -0.39 14.02
N GLU A 35 -1.90 0.87 14.05
CA GLU A 35 -2.39 1.92 13.17
C GLU A 35 -1.88 1.77 11.74
N TYR A 36 -2.82 1.75 10.79
CA TYR A 36 -2.54 1.64 9.36
C TYR A 36 -2.07 2.96 8.77
N VAL A 37 -1.08 2.89 7.87
CA VAL A 37 -0.68 3.99 7.00
C VAL A 37 -1.46 3.84 5.70
N LEU A 38 -2.48 4.68 5.53
CA LEU A 38 -3.30 4.77 4.32
C LEU A 38 -2.91 6.03 3.56
N TYR A 39 -2.44 5.87 2.34
CA TYR A 39 -1.94 6.94 1.48
C TYR A 39 -3.01 7.35 0.46
N ASP A 40 -3.31 8.64 0.32
CA ASP A 40 -4.29 9.11 -0.66
C ASP A 40 -3.73 8.91 -2.07
N SER A 41 -4.36 8.04 -2.87
CA SER A 41 -3.88 7.70 -4.20
C SER A 41 -3.90 8.90 -5.15
N LYS A 42 -4.67 9.95 -4.84
CA LYS A 42 -4.67 11.21 -5.59
C LYS A 42 -3.33 11.92 -5.55
N ASP A 43 -2.52 11.72 -4.50
CA ASP A 43 -1.19 12.34 -4.45
C ASP A 43 -0.26 11.74 -5.53
N LEU A 44 -0.48 10.48 -5.92
CA LEU A 44 0.31 9.81 -6.96
C LEU A 44 0.11 10.40 -8.36
N VAL A 45 -0.96 11.18 -8.60
CA VAL A 45 -1.18 11.86 -9.89
C VAL A 45 -0.19 13.00 -10.12
N THR A 46 0.56 13.41 -9.08
CA THR A 46 1.59 14.45 -9.16
C THR A 46 3.01 13.91 -9.31
N HIS A 47 3.16 12.62 -9.62
CA HIS A 47 4.40 11.84 -9.67
C HIS A 47 4.96 11.49 -8.28
N ALA A 48 5.55 10.31 -8.18
CA ALA A 48 6.24 9.84 -6.98
C ALA A 48 7.63 9.31 -7.36
N VAL A 49 8.56 9.39 -6.41
CA VAL A 49 9.92 8.84 -6.57
C VAL A 49 10.27 8.04 -5.32
N VAL A 50 10.65 6.77 -5.51
CA VAL A 50 11.10 5.88 -4.43
C VAL A 50 12.62 5.74 -4.50
N VAL A 51 13.33 6.15 -3.43
CA VAL A 51 14.80 6.15 -3.36
C VAL A 51 15.27 5.26 -2.21
N GLY A 52 16.42 4.61 -2.37
CA GLY A 52 17.01 3.74 -1.36
C GLY A 52 18.03 2.76 -1.92
N MET A 53 18.83 2.15 -1.05
CA MET A 53 19.84 1.14 -1.43
C MET A 53 19.21 -0.21 -1.82
N THR A 54 19.97 -1.11 -2.45
CA THR A 54 19.50 -2.49 -2.69
C THR A 54 19.15 -3.16 -1.37
N GLY A 55 18.05 -3.90 -1.34
CA GLY A 55 17.55 -4.56 -0.11
C GLY A 55 16.70 -3.68 0.81
N SER A 56 16.52 -2.38 0.51
CA SER A 56 15.69 -1.48 1.32
C SER A 56 14.17 -1.63 1.09
N GLY A 57 13.75 -2.61 0.28
CA GLY A 57 12.33 -2.87 0.04
C GLY A 57 11.66 -2.05 -1.07
N LYS A 58 12.40 -1.26 -1.88
CA LYS A 58 11.80 -0.44 -2.96
C LYS A 58 10.91 -1.23 -3.92
N THR A 59 11.38 -2.40 -4.37
CA THR A 59 10.61 -3.28 -5.26
C THR A 59 9.35 -3.79 -4.58
N GLY A 60 9.44 -4.22 -3.31
CA GLY A 60 8.28 -4.68 -2.55
C GLY A 60 7.25 -3.57 -2.32
N LEU A 61 7.69 -2.34 -2.06
CA LEU A 61 6.81 -1.18 -2.00
C LEU A 61 6.10 -0.94 -3.34
N GLY A 62 6.84 -1.05 -4.46
CA GLY A 62 6.27 -0.94 -5.79
C GLY A 62 5.20 -1.99 -6.07
N VAL A 63 5.46 -3.27 -5.72
CA VAL A 63 4.48 -4.36 -5.83
C VAL A 63 3.24 -4.05 -5.00
N GLY A 64 3.39 -3.67 -3.74
CA GLY A 64 2.25 -3.31 -2.88
C GLY A 64 1.40 -2.20 -3.48
N LEU A 65 2.01 -1.12 -4.00
CA LEU A 65 1.27 -0.06 -4.69
C LEU A 65 0.49 -0.57 -5.91
N ILE A 66 1.04 -1.53 -6.66
CA ILE A 66 0.36 -2.13 -7.82
C ILE A 66 -0.80 -3.01 -7.37
N GLU A 67 -0.65 -3.76 -6.28
CA GLU A 67 -1.72 -4.58 -5.68
C GLU A 67 -2.89 -3.71 -5.23
N GLU A 68 -2.63 -2.61 -4.50
CA GLU A 68 -3.67 -1.65 -4.08
C GLU A 68 -4.37 -1.02 -5.28
N ALA A 69 -3.62 -0.62 -6.31
CA ALA A 69 -4.18 -0.09 -7.54
C ALA A 69 -5.09 -1.12 -8.26
N ALA A 70 -4.71 -2.40 -8.25
CA ALA A 70 -5.49 -3.47 -8.85
C ALA A 70 -6.80 -3.74 -8.09
N ILE A 71 -6.77 -3.68 -6.75
CA ILE A 71 -7.94 -3.80 -5.87
C ILE A 71 -8.94 -2.66 -6.16
N ASP A 72 -8.43 -1.43 -6.33
CA ASP A 72 -9.22 -0.25 -6.71
C ASP A 72 -9.63 -0.19 -8.20
N HIS A 73 -9.33 -1.24 -8.98
CA HIS A 73 -9.59 -1.31 -10.42
C HIS A 73 -8.93 -0.19 -11.25
N ILE A 74 -7.80 0.33 -10.77
CA ILE A 74 -6.99 1.33 -11.47
C ILE A 74 -6.06 0.60 -12.45
N PRO A 75 -6.09 0.94 -13.75
CA PRO A 75 -5.20 0.31 -14.73
C PRO A 75 -3.75 0.73 -14.50
N VAL A 76 -2.84 -0.24 -14.50
CA VAL A 76 -1.41 -0.02 -14.28
C VAL A 76 -0.59 -0.48 -15.48
N ILE A 77 0.36 0.35 -15.91
CA ILE A 77 1.42 -0.03 -16.85
C ILE A 77 2.74 -0.04 -16.08
N VAL A 78 3.41 -1.20 -16.05
CA VAL A 78 4.68 -1.38 -15.36
C VAL A 78 5.79 -1.59 -16.37
N ILE A 79 6.84 -0.78 -16.28
CA ILE A 79 8.08 -0.97 -17.04
C ILE A 79 9.14 -1.47 -16.08
N ASP A 80 9.43 -2.75 -16.12
CA ASP A 80 10.43 -3.38 -15.27
C ASP A 80 11.64 -3.87 -16.10
N PRO A 81 12.70 -3.06 -16.24
CA PRO A 81 13.89 -3.49 -16.95
C PRO A 81 14.69 -4.55 -16.19
N LYS A 82 14.44 -4.73 -14.89
CA LYS A 82 15.18 -5.66 -14.05
C LYS A 82 14.54 -7.05 -14.04
N GLY A 83 13.23 -7.13 -14.29
CA GLY A 83 12.46 -8.36 -14.39
C GLY A 83 12.10 -8.97 -13.03
N ASP A 84 12.24 -8.22 -11.94
CA ASP A 84 11.95 -8.68 -10.58
C ASP A 84 10.44 -8.58 -10.24
N LEU A 85 9.66 -7.81 -11.00
CA LEU A 85 8.22 -7.56 -10.81
C LEU A 85 7.33 -8.57 -11.54
N SER A 86 7.88 -9.46 -12.38
CA SER A 86 7.09 -10.39 -13.20
C SER A 86 6.48 -11.58 -12.45
N ASN A 87 6.67 -11.67 -11.14
CA ASN A 87 6.09 -12.71 -10.28
C ASN A 87 4.86 -12.20 -9.49
N LEU A 88 4.17 -11.20 -10.04
CA LEU A 88 2.86 -10.72 -9.58
C LEU A 88 1.74 -11.69 -9.98
#